data_AF-A0A0N1AS53-F1
#
_entry.id   AF-A0A0N1AS53-F1
#
_cell.length_a   1.000
_cell.length_b   1.000
_cell.length_c   1.000
_cell.angle_alpha   90.00
_cell.angle_beta   90.00
_cell.angle_gamma   90.00
#
_symmetry.space_group_name_H-M   'P 1'
#
loop_
_entity.id
_entity.type
_entity.pdbx_description
1 polymer ?
#
loop_
_entity_poly.entity_id
_entity_poly.type
_entity_poly.pdbx_seq_one_letter_code
_entity_poly.pdbx_strand_id
1 'polypeptide(L)'
;MCAASVLAFGVQVAWAQPANPTVKPPDTAASAGGVKFAQVTSDRDNFTGDRIRFPYTTLIVEATKLGNGGGTTPVCVPARTNLLGVGKGTLNANGSVKEMSIFSLKAPAVPPVLATSSPDEVKEAQAAAATATAQCGTVPVAAVGQAVLLDPEMLRKSPPERFGWTYGTLVVPYKYQVQGDRSLSGGATLGGYAGFRGSPFGGPSLVFMGFAGATKVDVPTTRNGQAVTESVAGLSYGVGLLGSIKDAFKVGFVIGADRVDNKLGYVNNGKTWISFSLGYDFYQ
;
A
#
# COMPACT_ATOMS: atom_id res chain seq x y z
N MET A 1 -51.94 25.72 31.60
CA MET A 1 -51.20 24.95 30.58
C MET A 1 -50.40 25.94 29.74
N CYS A 2 -49.12 26.12 30.03
CA CYS A 2 -48.23 27.01 29.26
C CYS A 2 -47.26 26.17 28.44
N ALA A 3 -47.31 26.30 27.12
CA ALA A 3 -46.42 25.61 26.20
C ALA A 3 -45.10 26.40 26.08
N ALA A 4 -44.00 25.78 26.48
CA ALA A 4 -42.64 26.30 26.26
C ALA A 4 -42.14 25.83 24.89
N SER A 5 -41.89 26.78 23.98
CA SER A 5 -41.21 26.54 22.70
C SER A 5 -39.69 26.59 22.90
N VAL A 6 -39.01 25.51 22.53
CA VAL A 6 -37.54 25.40 22.53
C VAL A 6 -37.03 25.91 21.18
N LEU A 7 -36.32 27.04 21.19
CA LEU A 7 -35.58 27.56 20.04
C LEU A 7 -34.21 26.88 19.97
N ALA A 8 -34.02 25.99 18.99
CA ALA A 8 -32.72 25.41 18.68
C ALA A 8 -31.94 26.35 17.74
N PHE A 9 -30.83 26.92 18.22
CA PHE A 9 -29.86 27.62 17.38
C PHE A 9 -28.90 26.60 16.74
N GLY A 10 -29.08 26.34 15.45
CA GLY A 10 -28.13 25.58 14.64
C GLY A 10 -27.02 26.49 14.11
N VAL A 11 -25.79 26.33 14.60
CA VAL A 11 -24.60 26.97 14.01
C VAL A 11 -24.06 26.05 12.92
N GLN A 12 -24.23 26.43 11.66
CA GLN A 12 -23.56 25.80 10.53
C GLN A 12 -22.14 26.37 10.39
N VAL A 13 -21.13 25.54 10.67
CA VAL A 13 -19.73 25.86 10.37
C VAL A 13 -19.46 25.42 8.93
N ALA A 14 -19.48 26.38 8.01
CA ALA A 14 -19.06 26.18 6.63
C ALA A 14 -17.52 26.18 6.57
N TRP A 15 -16.93 25.02 6.25
CA TRP A 15 -15.51 24.95 5.89
C TRP A 15 -15.37 25.47 4.46
N ALA A 16 -14.76 26.63 4.28
CA ALA A 16 -14.35 27.11 2.97
C ALA A 16 -13.27 26.16 2.43
N GLN A 17 -13.57 25.45 1.34
CA GLN A 17 -12.54 24.75 0.58
C GLN A 17 -11.58 25.80 0.00
N PRO A 18 -10.26 25.69 0.20
CA PRO A 18 -9.33 26.55 -0.52
C PRO A 18 -9.51 26.31 -2.02
N ALA A 19 -9.68 27.40 -2.77
CA ALA A 19 -9.77 27.35 -4.22
C ALA A 19 -8.54 26.61 -4.77
N ASN A 20 -8.79 25.48 -5.42
CA ASN A 20 -7.77 24.71 -6.11
C ASN A 20 -7.30 25.54 -7.32
N PRO A 21 -6.04 26.00 -7.40
CA PRO A 21 -5.58 26.73 -8.57
C PRO A 21 -5.69 25.79 -9.76
N THR A 22 -6.57 26.12 -10.70
CA THR A 22 -6.70 25.46 -11.99
C THR A 22 -5.44 25.74 -12.80
N VAL A 23 -4.40 24.93 -12.58
CA VAL A 23 -3.27 24.83 -13.49
C VAL A 23 -3.80 24.18 -14.75
N LYS A 24 -4.04 24.98 -15.79
CA LYS A 24 -4.33 24.47 -17.13
C LYS A 24 -3.09 23.67 -17.57
N PRO A 25 -3.17 22.34 -17.75
CA PRO A 25 -2.03 21.57 -18.24
C PRO A 25 -1.63 22.10 -19.62
N PRO A 26 -0.33 22.11 -19.95
CA PRO A 26 0.13 22.58 -21.25
C PRO A 26 -0.48 21.73 -22.36
N ASP A 27 -1.11 22.41 -23.32
CA ASP A 27 -1.67 21.84 -24.54
C ASP A 27 -0.56 21.08 -25.28
N THR A 28 -0.44 19.78 -25.02
CA THR A 28 0.60 18.93 -25.60
C THR A 28 0.05 18.33 -26.90
N ALA A 29 0.68 18.74 -28.00
CA ALA A 29 0.42 18.23 -29.33
C ALA A 29 0.42 16.70 -29.36
N ALA A 30 -0.57 16.13 -30.05
CA ALA A 30 -0.72 14.70 -30.24
C ALA A 30 0.46 14.12 -31.05
N SER A 31 1.48 13.61 -30.37
CA SER A 31 2.44 12.69 -30.99
C SER A 31 1.83 11.29 -30.99
N ALA A 32 1.61 10.74 -32.19
CA ALA A 32 1.29 9.32 -32.36
C ALA A 32 2.37 8.45 -31.70
N GLY A 33 1.99 7.61 -30.74
CA GLY A 33 2.88 6.62 -30.10
C GLY A 33 3.45 6.98 -28.72
N GLY A 34 2.98 8.04 -28.06
CA GLY A 34 3.42 8.38 -26.71
C GLY A 34 2.83 7.46 -25.63
N VAL A 35 3.68 6.80 -24.84
CA VAL A 35 3.26 6.10 -23.61
C VAL A 35 2.69 7.12 -22.64
N LYS A 36 1.37 7.13 -22.44
CA LYS A 36 0.72 7.95 -21.42
C LYS A 36 0.85 7.24 -20.07
N PHE A 37 1.58 7.85 -19.14
CA PHE A 37 1.57 7.40 -17.75
C PHE A 37 0.20 7.76 -17.15
N ALA A 38 -0.67 6.75 -17.02
CA ALA A 38 -1.95 6.93 -16.33
C ALA A 38 -1.67 7.36 -14.88
N GLN A 39 -2.42 8.36 -14.41
CA GLN A 39 -2.37 8.75 -13.00
C GLN A 39 -2.77 7.52 -12.17
N VAL A 40 -1.91 7.13 -11.23
CA VAL A 40 -2.16 5.99 -10.37
C VAL A 40 -3.33 6.34 -9.45
N THR A 41 -4.49 5.74 -9.70
CA THR A 41 -5.67 5.98 -8.87
C THR A 41 -5.55 5.28 -7.53
N SER A 42 -4.96 4.08 -7.46
CA SER A 42 -4.88 3.28 -6.22
C SER A 42 -3.61 2.44 -6.09
N ASP A 43 -3.14 2.21 -4.85
CA ASP A 43 -2.04 1.25 -4.53
C ASP A 43 -2.41 -0.19 -4.94
N ARG A 44 -3.70 -0.52 -4.90
CA ARG A 44 -4.22 -1.85 -5.25
C ARG A 44 -3.88 -2.25 -6.67
N ASP A 45 -4.07 -1.36 -7.64
CA ASP A 45 -3.81 -1.62 -9.06
C ASP A 45 -2.46 -1.05 -9.53
N ASN A 46 -1.67 -0.46 -8.63
CA ASN A 46 -0.33 0.03 -8.92
C ASN A 46 0.73 -0.98 -8.53
N PHE A 47 1.22 -1.71 -9.51
CA PHE A 47 2.35 -2.62 -9.34
C PHE A 47 3.70 -1.97 -9.62
N THR A 48 3.73 -0.68 -9.97
CA THR A 48 4.98 0.00 -10.35
C THR A 48 5.95 0.02 -9.18
N GLY A 49 7.11 -0.61 -9.36
CA GLY A 49 8.13 -0.76 -8.32
C GLY A 49 7.94 -1.96 -7.38
N ASP A 50 6.78 -2.61 -7.43
CA ASP A 50 6.51 -3.81 -6.65
C ASP A 50 7.15 -5.04 -7.28
N ARG A 51 7.60 -5.95 -6.44
CA ARG A 51 7.91 -7.32 -6.82
C ARG A 51 6.70 -8.18 -6.51
N ILE A 52 6.23 -8.90 -7.51
CA ILE A 52 5.15 -9.86 -7.35
C ILE A 52 5.63 -11.28 -7.63
N ARG A 53 4.95 -12.25 -7.03
CA ARG A 53 5.23 -13.67 -7.19
C ARG A 53 3.96 -14.50 -7.09
N PHE A 54 3.80 -15.49 -7.96
CA PHE A 54 2.71 -16.46 -7.88
C PHE A 54 3.21 -17.73 -7.19
N PRO A 55 2.78 -18.03 -5.94
CA PRO A 55 3.42 -19.09 -5.16
C PRO A 55 3.20 -20.50 -5.72
N TYR A 56 2.08 -20.72 -6.43
CA TYR A 56 1.63 -22.04 -6.89
C TYR A 56 1.18 -22.09 -8.35
N THR A 57 1.12 -20.95 -9.03
CA THR A 57 0.55 -20.87 -10.38
C THR A 57 1.64 -20.59 -11.40
N THR A 58 1.77 -21.49 -12.37
CA THR A 58 2.55 -21.26 -13.59
C THR A 58 1.64 -20.55 -14.60
N LEU A 59 2.13 -19.46 -15.17
CA LEU A 59 1.34 -18.59 -16.05
C LEU A 59 1.84 -18.72 -17.48
N ILE A 60 0.91 -18.82 -18.44
CA ILE A 60 1.20 -18.63 -19.86
C ILE A 60 0.70 -17.24 -20.21
N VAL A 61 1.62 -16.34 -20.57
CA VAL A 61 1.36 -14.91 -20.74
C VAL A 61 1.98 -14.42 -22.04
N GLU A 62 1.44 -13.32 -22.56
CA GLU A 62 2.02 -12.66 -23.72
C GLU A 62 3.27 -11.89 -23.29
N ALA A 63 4.40 -12.16 -23.93
CA ALA A 63 5.58 -11.31 -23.83
C ALA A 63 5.71 -10.41 -25.04
N THR A 64 6.14 -9.18 -24.81
CA THR A 64 6.46 -8.23 -25.87
C THR A 64 7.96 -8.09 -26.00
N LYS A 65 8.48 -8.14 -27.23
CA LYS A 65 9.83 -7.65 -27.49
C LYS A 65 9.80 -6.13 -27.42
N LEU A 66 10.52 -5.53 -26.47
CA LEU A 66 10.68 -4.08 -26.38
C LEU A 66 11.25 -3.55 -27.70
N GLY A 67 10.43 -2.85 -28.49
CA GLY A 67 10.79 -2.32 -29.82
C GLY A 67 9.56 -1.98 -30.68
N ASN A 68 9.73 -1.04 -31.62
CA ASN A 68 8.65 -0.55 -32.50
C ASN A 68 8.13 -1.67 -33.42
N GLY A 69 6.98 -2.25 -33.07
CA GLY A 69 6.28 -3.25 -33.90
C GLY A 69 6.48 -4.71 -33.49
N GLY A 70 7.01 -4.99 -32.30
CA GLY A 70 7.16 -6.36 -31.82
C GLY A 70 5.81 -7.04 -31.61
N GLY A 71 5.53 -8.10 -32.38
CA GLY A 71 4.44 -9.02 -32.09
C GLY A 71 4.59 -9.62 -30.68
N THR A 72 3.47 -10.01 -30.08
CA THR A 72 3.52 -10.75 -28.81
C THR A 72 3.78 -12.22 -29.08
N THR A 73 4.50 -12.86 -28.18
CA THR A 73 4.70 -14.31 -28.21
C THR A 73 4.31 -14.89 -26.86
N PRO A 74 3.57 -16.02 -26.82
CA PRO A 74 3.25 -16.67 -25.57
C PRO A 74 4.54 -17.18 -24.92
N VAL A 75 4.72 -16.83 -23.66
CA VAL A 75 5.82 -17.31 -22.82
C VAL A 75 5.27 -17.88 -21.53
N CYS A 76 6.00 -18.82 -20.97
CA CYS A 76 5.71 -19.37 -19.66
C CYS A 76 6.46 -18.60 -18.58
N VAL A 77 5.75 -18.19 -17.53
CA VAL A 77 6.30 -17.68 -16.28
C VAL A 77 6.08 -18.78 -15.23
N PRO A 78 7.12 -19.53 -14.86
CA PRO A 78 6.99 -20.59 -13.87
C PRO A 78 6.53 -20.05 -12.52
N ALA A 79 5.83 -20.89 -11.74
CA ALA A 79 5.50 -20.58 -10.37
C ALA A 79 6.72 -20.12 -9.58
N ARG A 80 6.48 -19.26 -8.60
CA ARG A 80 7.44 -18.57 -7.74
C ARG A 80 8.34 -17.58 -8.45
N THR A 81 8.30 -17.40 -9.77
CA THR A 81 9.14 -16.38 -10.45
C THR A 81 8.85 -14.96 -9.94
N ASN A 82 9.93 -14.20 -9.68
CA ASN A 82 9.83 -12.81 -9.25
C ASN A 82 9.66 -11.89 -10.47
N LEU A 83 8.56 -11.17 -10.49
CA LEU A 83 8.21 -10.19 -11.49
C LEU A 83 8.29 -8.79 -10.88
N LEU A 84 9.01 -7.87 -11.51
CA LEU A 84 9.07 -6.47 -11.12
C LEU A 84 8.04 -5.68 -11.93
N GLY A 85 7.07 -5.04 -11.29
CA GLY A 85 6.11 -4.20 -11.99
C GLY A 85 6.78 -2.94 -12.51
N VAL A 86 6.66 -2.73 -13.81
CA VAL A 86 7.27 -1.62 -14.55
C VAL A 86 6.25 -0.51 -14.78
N GLY A 87 4.98 -0.87 -14.98
CA GLY A 87 3.91 0.08 -15.21
C GLY A 87 2.70 -0.57 -15.87
N LYS A 88 1.95 0.24 -16.61
CA LYS A 88 0.76 -0.17 -17.36
C LYS A 88 0.96 0.13 -18.85
N GLY A 89 0.31 -0.67 -19.69
CA GLY A 89 0.30 -0.47 -21.14
C GLY A 89 -1.01 -0.92 -21.74
N THR A 90 -1.14 -0.80 -23.06
CA THR A 90 -2.32 -1.25 -23.80
C THR A 90 -1.91 -2.27 -24.85
N LEU A 91 -2.65 -3.36 -24.94
CA LEU A 91 -2.51 -4.36 -25.99
C LEU A 91 -3.68 -4.22 -26.98
N ASN A 92 -3.35 -4.06 -28.26
CA ASN A 92 -4.33 -4.08 -29.33
C ASN A 92 -4.46 -5.51 -29.85
N ALA A 93 -5.52 -6.21 -29.48
CA ALA A 93 -5.81 -7.55 -29.96
C ALA A 93 -7.15 -7.52 -30.72
N ASN A 94 -7.13 -7.89 -32.00
CA ASN A 94 -8.32 -8.03 -32.84
C ASN A 94 -9.26 -6.81 -32.83
N GLY A 95 -8.68 -5.59 -32.85
CA GLY A 95 -9.45 -4.33 -32.85
C GLY A 95 -9.98 -3.88 -31.48
N SER A 96 -9.68 -4.62 -30.42
CA SER A 96 -9.97 -4.25 -29.03
C SER A 96 -8.70 -3.82 -28.29
N VAL A 97 -8.75 -2.67 -27.64
CA VAL A 97 -7.66 -2.12 -26.82
C VAL A 97 -7.88 -2.59 -25.39
N LYS A 98 -6.95 -3.39 -24.86
CA LYS A 98 -7.00 -3.89 -23.48
C LYS A 98 -5.88 -3.30 -22.64
N GLU A 99 -6.20 -2.78 -21.46
CA GLU A 99 -5.19 -2.36 -20.48
C GLU A 99 -4.51 -3.58 -19.86
N MET A 100 -3.18 -3.57 -19.85
CA MET A 100 -2.32 -4.64 -19.34
C MET A 100 -1.35 -4.07 -18.31
N SER A 101 -1.05 -4.85 -17.29
CA SER A 101 0.04 -4.56 -16.36
C SER A 101 1.35 -5.12 -16.91
N ILE A 102 2.39 -4.31 -16.96
CA ILE A 102 3.70 -4.67 -17.52
C ILE A 102 4.65 -5.05 -16.39
N PHE A 103 5.25 -6.23 -16.52
CA PHE A 103 6.24 -6.71 -15.57
C PHE A 103 7.53 -7.11 -16.27
N SER A 104 8.66 -6.88 -15.62
CA SER A 104 9.98 -7.37 -16.05
C SER A 104 10.36 -8.57 -15.20
N LEU A 105 10.84 -9.64 -15.82
CA LEU A 105 11.44 -10.74 -15.08
C LEU A 105 12.77 -10.29 -14.48
N LYS A 106 12.95 -10.43 -13.16
CA LYS A 106 14.21 -10.03 -12.48
C LYS A 106 15.16 -11.21 -12.29
N ALA A 107 14.62 -12.40 -12.08
CA ALA A 107 15.30 -13.70 -12.06
C ALA A 107 14.23 -14.79 -11.80
N PRO A 108 14.40 -16.03 -12.27
CA PRO A 108 13.62 -17.14 -11.74
C PRO A 108 13.84 -17.20 -10.22
N ALA A 109 12.79 -17.46 -9.43
CA ALA A 109 12.96 -17.68 -8.00
C ALA A 109 13.47 -19.10 -7.71
N VAL A 110 14.54 -19.48 -8.39
CA VAL A 110 15.49 -20.35 -7.73
C VAL A 110 16.02 -19.48 -6.59
N PRO A 111 15.83 -19.86 -5.31
CA PRO A 111 16.45 -19.11 -4.23
C PRO A 111 17.93 -18.95 -4.59
N PRO A 112 18.52 -17.75 -4.44
CA PRO A 112 19.96 -17.63 -4.61
C PRO A 112 20.57 -18.61 -3.61
N VAL A 113 21.07 -19.71 -4.16
CA VAL A 113 21.82 -20.72 -3.45
C VAL A 113 23.00 -19.96 -2.86
N LEU A 114 22.92 -19.63 -1.57
CA LEU A 114 23.97 -18.86 -0.91
C LEU A 114 25.29 -19.59 -1.17
N ALA A 115 26.39 -18.89 -1.39
CA ALA A 115 27.69 -19.53 -1.65
C ALA A 115 28.13 -20.50 -0.53
N THR A 116 27.44 -20.46 0.62
CA THR A 116 27.61 -21.32 1.80
C THR A 116 26.57 -22.43 1.93
N SER A 117 25.66 -22.59 0.97
CA SER A 117 24.62 -23.62 1.01
C SER A 117 25.19 -25.01 0.76
N SER A 118 24.54 -26.02 1.32
CA SER A 118 24.98 -27.40 1.16
C SER A 118 24.76 -27.87 -0.29
N PRO A 119 25.55 -28.84 -0.79
CA PRO A 119 25.30 -29.46 -2.10
C PRO A 119 23.88 -29.99 -2.27
N ASP A 120 23.24 -30.42 -1.18
CA ASP A 120 21.86 -30.92 -1.19
C ASP A 120 20.84 -29.80 -1.42
N GLU A 121 21.03 -28.62 -0.80
CA GLU A 121 20.19 -27.44 -1.03
C GLU A 121 20.30 -26.94 -2.48
N VAL A 122 21.51 -26.98 -3.05
CA VAL A 122 21.75 -26.64 -4.46
C VAL A 122 20.97 -27.59 -5.37
N LYS A 123 21.04 -28.89 -5.09
CA LYS A 123 20.38 -29.94 -5.89
C LYS A 123 18.87 -29.84 -5.81
N GLU A 124 18.31 -29.56 -4.63
CA GLU A 124 16.88 -29.35 -4.46
C GLU A 124 16.40 -28.10 -5.21
N ALA A 125 17.14 -26.99 -5.11
CA ALA A 125 16.82 -25.76 -5.83
C ALA A 125 16.84 -25.94 -7.36
N GLN A 126 17.82 -26.70 -7.87
CA GLN A 126 17.90 -27.06 -9.30
C GLN A 126 16.77 -27.99 -9.73
N ALA A 127 16.40 -28.98 -8.92
CA ALA A 127 15.30 -29.89 -9.20
C ALA A 127 13.94 -29.15 -9.21
N ALA A 128 13.74 -28.20 -8.30
CA ALA A 128 12.57 -27.33 -8.30
C ALA A 128 12.50 -26.45 -9.55
N ALA A 129 13.63 -25.87 -9.98
CA ALA A 129 13.71 -25.09 -11.22
C ALA A 129 13.39 -25.94 -12.47
N ALA A 130 13.92 -27.16 -12.53
CA ALA A 130 13.65 -28.10 -13.62
C ALA A 130 12.16 -28.51 -13.65
N THR A 131 11.56 -28.79 -12.49
CA THR A 131 10.13 -29.12 -12.37
C THR A 131 9.25 -27.96 -12.80
N ALA A 132 9.58 -26.73 -12.37
CA ALA A 132 8.86 -25.52 -12.75
C ALA A 132 8.96 -25.25 -14.27
N THR A 133 10.10 -25.59 -14.87
CA THR A 133 10.29 -25.53 -16.33
C THR A 133 9.48 -26.59 -17.06
N ALA A 134 9.40 -27.81 -16.53
CA ALA A 134 8.62 -28.89 -17.12
C ALA A 134 7.12 -28.56 -17.18
N GLN A 135 6.60 -27.79 -16.21
CA GLN A 135 5.21 -27.31 -16.21
C GLN A 135 4.87 -26.38 -17.39
N CYS A 136 5.87 -25.83 -18.06
CA CYS A 136 5.67 -24.97 -19.24
C CYS A 136 5.41 -25.76 -20.52
N GLY A 137 5.59 -27.09 -20.53
CA GLY A 137 5.38 -27.93 -21.70
C GLY A 137 6.24 -27.47 -22.89
N THR A 138 5.58 -27.16 -24.01
CA THR A 138 6.23 -26.69 -25.25
C THR A 138 6.37 -25.17 -25.33
N VAL A 139 5.80 -24.42 -24.38
CA VAL A 139 5.86 -22.96 -24.38
C VAL A 139 7.21 -22.50 -23.83
N PRO A 140 7.93 -21.61 -24.53
CA PRO A 140 9.24 -21.15 -24.07
C PRO A 140 9.12 -20.39 -22.74
N VAL A 141 10.06 -20.65 -21.82
CA VAL A 141 10.16 -19.92 -20.55
C VAL A 141 10.60 -18.48 -20.82
N ALA A 142 9.93 -17.52 -20.17
CA ALA A 142 10.27 -16.11 -20.27
C ALA A 142 11.72 -15.84 -19.80
N ALA A 143 12.46 -15.05 -20.58
CA ALA A 143 13.84 -14.71 -20.29
C ALA A 143 13.94 -13.62 -19.20
N VAL A 144 15.05 -13.59 -18.46
CA VAL A 144 15.34 -12.50 -17.52
C VAL A 144 15.42 -11.17 -18.27
N GLY A 145 14.80 -10.13 -17.72
CA GLY A 145 14.67 -8.81 -18.34
C GLY A 145 13.58 -8.73 -19.41
N GLN A 146 12.95 -9.84 -19.80
CA GLN A 146 11.82 -9.82 -20.73
C GLN A 146 10.60 -9.19 -20.08
N ALA A 147 9.93 -8.32 -20.85
CA ALA A 147 8.67 -7.73 -20.45
C ALA A 147 7.52 -8.70 -20.74
N VAL A 148 6.74 -9.01 -19.70
CA VAL A 148 5.52 -9.82 -19.78
C VAL A 148 4.31 -8.94 -19.49
N LEU A 149 3.22 -9.21 -20.20
CA LEU A 149 1.95 -8.53 -20.07
C LEU A 149 0.99 -9.40 -19.26
N LEU A 150 0.55 -8.90 -18.13
CA LEU A 150 -0.43 -9.56 -17.27
C LEU A 150 -1.75 -8.80 -17.32
N ASP A 151 -2.82 -9.56 -17.53
CA ASP A 151 -4.18 -9.05 -17.49
C ASP A 151 -4.54 -8.67 -16.04
N PRO A 152 -5.03 -7.44 -15.77
CA PRO A 152 -5.52 -7.07 -14.45
C PRO A 152 -6.57 -8.04 -13.89
N GLU A 153 -7.40 -8.65 -14.75
CA GLU A 153 -8.39 -9.64 -14.32
C GLU A 153 -7.72 -10.92 -13.79
N MET A 154 -6.60 -11.35 -14.39
CA MET A 154 -5.80 -12.47 -13.91
C MET A 154 -5.21 -12.16 -12.53
N LEU A 155 -4.68 -10.94 -12.34
CA LEU A 155 -4.15 -10.49 -11.06
C LEU A 155 -5.20 -10.47 -9.94
N ARG A 156 -6.48 -10.26 -10.31
CA ARG A 156 -7.61 -10.30 -9.36
C ARG A 156 -8.08 -11.72 -9.06
N LYS A 157 -8.11 -12.60 -10.07
CA LYS A 157 -8.52 -14.01 -9.93
C LYS A 157 -7.48 -14.86 -9.21
N SER A 158 -6.20 -14.56 -9.38
CA SER A 158 -5.09 -15.24 -8.72
C SER A 158 -4.14 -14.20 -8.12
N PRO A 159 -4.48 -13.64 -6.95
CA PRO A 159 -3.68 -12.60 -6.32
C PRO A 159 -2.23 -13.08 -6.09
N PRO A 160 -1.23 -12.38 -6.63
CA PRO A 160 0.16 -12.71 -6.34
C PRO A 160 0.55 -12.22 -4.94
N GLU A 161 1.57 -12.83 -4.37
CA GLU A 161 2.30 -12.22 -3.25
C GLU A 161 2.92 -10.91 -3.74
N ARG A 162 2.77 -9.83 -2.99
CA ARG A 162 3.33 -8.51 -3.30
C ARG A 162 4.38 -8.10 -2.27
N PHE A 163 5.50 -7.58 -2.76
CA PHE A 163 6.62 -7.07 -1.97
C PHE A 163 7.05 -5.72 -2.52
N GLY A 164 7.10 -4.68 -1.67
CA GLY A 164 7.43 -3.35 -2.15
C GLY A 164 7.05 -2.24 -1.20
N TRP A 165 7.25 -1.01 -1.66
CA TRP A 165 6.82 0.17 -0.94
C TRP A 165 5.30 0.31 -1.01
N THR A 166 4.69 0.71 0.09
CA THR A 166 3.26 0.95 0.16
C THR A 166 2.99 2.17 1.02
N TYR A 167 1.89 2.84 0.75
CA TYR A 167 1.45 4.01 1.49
C TYR A 167 -0.07 4.00 1.60
N GLY A 168 -0.60 4.76 2.54
CA GLY A 168 -2.03 4.88 2.73
C GLY A 168 -2.36 5.75 3.92
N THR A 169 -3.52 5.51 4.50
CA THR A 169 -3.95 6.23 5.71
C THR A 169 -4.13 5.29 6.88
N LEU A 170 -3.93 5.85 8.07
CA LEU A 170 -4.00 5.15 9.33
C LEU A 170 -4.93 5.90 10.27
N VAL A 171 -5.87 5.16 10.88
CA VAL A 171 -6.65 5.63 12.01
C VAL A 171 -6.16 4.90 13.27
N VAL A 172 -5.85 5.68 14.30
CA VAL A 172 -5.42 5.20 15.62
C VAL A 172 -6.45 5.65 16.66
N PRO A 173 -7.48 4.85 16.95
CA PRO A 173 -8.65 5.31 17.73
C PRO A 173 -8.41 5.41 19.24
N TYR A 174 -7.50 4.59 19.79
CA TYR A 174 -7.22 4.54 21.23
C TYR A 174 -5.71 4.57 21.45
N LYS A 175 -5.21 5.18 22.50
CA LYS A 175 -3.78 5.17 22.81
C LYS A 175 -3.57 4.82 24.27
N TYR A 176 -2.79 3.79 24.53
CA TYR A 176 -2.33 3.45 25.87
C TYR A 176 -0.96 4.06 26.09
N GLN A 177 -0.90 5.07 26.97
CA GLN A 177 0.35 5.73 27.32
C GLN A 177 1.19 4.76 28.16
N VAL A 178 2.36 4.36 27.67
CA VAL A 178 3.29 3.51 28.44
C VAL A 178 4.20 4.35 29.34
N GLN A 179 4.38 5.62 28.97
CA GLN A 179 5.11 6.62 29.74
C GLN A 179 4.16 7.76 30.15
N GLY A 180 4.49 8.47 31.22
CA GLY A 180 3.64 9.54 31.75
C GLY A 180 2.62 9.00 32.76
N ASP A 181 1.35 9.31 32.54
CA ASP A 181 0.24 9.00 33.44
C ASP A 181 -0.22 7.52 33.41
N ARG A 182 0.28 6.74 32.44
CA ARG A 182 -0.09 5.33 32.21
C ARG A 182 -1.59 5.12 31.95
N SER A 183 -2.23 6.10 31.32
CA SER A 183 -3.67 6.08 31.07
C SER A 183 -4.03 5.60 29.65
N LEU A 184 -5.28 5.17 29.49
CA LEU A 184 -5.89 4.94 28.18
C LEU A 184 -6.61 6.22 27.75
N SER A 185 -6.30 6.70 26.55
CA SER A 185 -6.93 7.90 25.98
C SER A 185 -7.69 7.57 24.69
N GLY A 186 -8.87 8.18 24.53
CA GLY A 186 -9.76 8.01 23.36
C GLY A 186 -9.48 8.99 22.21
N GLY A 187 -8.27 9.56 22.15
CA GLY A 187 -7.87 10.52 21.13
C GLY A 187 -7.55 9.84 19.80
N ALA A 188 -8.45 9.99 18.82
CA ALA A 188 -8.20 9.48 17.48
C ALA A 188 -7.04 10.23 16.81
N THR A 189 -6.16 9.49 16.14
CA THR A 189 -5.22 10.05 15.15
C THR A 189 -5.67 9.66 13.77
N LEU A 190 -5.68 10.63 12.85
CA LEU A 190 -5.85 10.40 11.43
C LEU A 190 -4.59 10.88 10.73
N GLY A 191 -3.90 9.97 10.05
CA GLY A 191 -2.62 10.24 9.43
C GLY A 191 -2.36 9.46 8.16
N GLY A 192 -1.29 9.83 7.47
CA GLY A 192 -0.70 9.03 6.40
C GLY A 192 0.30 8.04 6.97
N TYR A 193 0.51 6.94 6.26
CA TYR A 193 1.62 6.03 6.51
C TYR A 193 2.37 5.69 5.23
N ALA A 194 3.64 5.34 5.38
CA ALA A 194 4.48 4.76 4.34
C ALA A 194 5.30 3.61 4.94
N GLY A 195 5.50 2.54 4.17
CA GLY A 195 6.14 1.35 4.68
C GLY A 195 6.55 0.36 3.61
N PHE A 196 7.11 -0.75 4.06
CA PHE A 196 7.51 -1.87 3.23
C PHE A 196 6.61 -3.07 3.49
N ARG A 197 6.06 -3.63 2.41
CA ARG A 197 5.17 -4.78 2.37
C ARG A 197 5.96 -6.07 2.09
N GLY A 198 5.61 -7.16 2.76
CA GLY A 198 6.02 -8.51 2.37
C GLY A 198 5.07 -9.59 2.87
N SER A 199 5.10 -10.76 2.22
CA SER A 199 4.42 -11.98 2.67
C SER A 199 5.46 -13.05 3.00
N PRO A 200 5.87 -13.19 4.27
CA PRO A 200 7.00 -14.05 4.62
C PRO A 200 6.69 -15.56 4.48
N PHE A 201 5.42 -15.99 4.39
CA PHE A 201 5.06 -17.41 4.42
C PHE A 201 3.84 -17.79 3.54
N GLY A 202 3.61 -17.09 2.42
CA GLY A 202 2.40 -17.34 1.59
C GLY A 202 1.09 -17.05 2.33
N GLY A 203 1.17 -16.24 3.39
CA GLY A 203 0.07 -15.85 4.27
C GLY A 203 -0.35 -14.39 4.08
N PRO A 204 -1.06 -13.80 5.05
CA PRO A 204 -1.48 -12.41 4.98
C PRO A 204 -0.27 -11.50 4.83
N SER A 205 -0.44 -10.42 4.07
CA SER A 205 0.59 -9.41 3.86
C SER A 205 0.90 -8.70 5.17
N LEU A 206 2.18 -8.63 5.52
CA LEU A 206 2.70 -7.81 6.62
C LEU A 206 3.31 -6.52 6.06
N VAL A 207 3.04 -5.40 6.73
CA VAL A 207 3.57 -4.09 6.39
C VAL A 207 4.29 -3.52 7.59
N PHE A 208 5.60 -3.30 7.46
CA PHE A 208 6.37 -2.50 8.41
C PHE A 208 6.31 -1.04 7.97
N MET A 209 5.82 -0.15 8.83
CA MET A 209 5.47 1.21 8.43
C MET A 209 5.87 2.27 9.44
N GLY A 210 6.07 3.49 8.95
CA GLY A 210 6.05 4.72 9.73
C GLY A 210 4.78 5.52 9.40
N PHE A 211 4.24 6.23 10.39
CA PHE A 211 3.06 7.08 10.22
C PHE A 211 3.26 8.45 10.84
N ALA A 212 2.52 9.42 10.31
CA ALA A 212 2.37 10.75 10.90
C ALA A 212 0.97 11.30 10.59
N GLY A 213 0.35 11.99 11.55
CA GLY A 213 -1.03 12.45 11.42
C GLY A 213 -1.43 13.51 12.43
N ALA A 214 -2.59 14.12 12.17
CA ALA A 214 -3.22 15.00 13.13
C ALA A 214 -3.90 14.16 14.23
N THR A 215 -3.78 14.60 15.48
CA THR A 215 -4.47 14.00 16.62
C THR A 215 -5.18 15.09 17.40
N LYS A 216 -6.23 14.69 18.12
CA LYS A 216 -6.97 15.54 19.04
C LYS A 216 -6.76 14.97 20.44
N VAL A 217 -6.22 15.78 21.35
CA VAL A 217 -6.02 15.40 22.75
C VAL A 217 -6.79 16.32 23.67
N ASP A 218 -7.24 15.76 24.78
CA ASP A 218 -8.00 16.47 25.79
C ASP A 218 -7.05 16.91 26.91
N VAL A 219 -7.05 18.21 27.18
CA VAL A 219 -6.21 18.85 28.21
C VAL A 219 -7.12 19.43 29.29
N PRO A 220 -6.93 19.09 30.57
CA PRO A 220 -7.61 19.78 31.65
C PRO A 220 -7.09 21.21 31.77
N THR A 221 -7.97 22.19 31.61
CA THR A 221 -7.70 23.62 31.76
C THR A 221 -8.60 24.21 32.84
N THR A 222 -8.28 25.41 33.31
CA THR A 222 -9.15 26.14 34.24
C THR A 222 -9.67 27.39 33.54
N ARG A 223 -11.00 27.49 33.39
CA ARG A 223 -11.66 28.65 32.82
C ARG A 223 -12.63 29.21 33.87
N ASN A 224 -12.43 30.45 34.30
CA ASN A 224 -13.22 31.09 35.35
C ASN A 224 -13.24 30.31 36.70
N GLY A 225 -12.12 29.70 37.07
CA GLY A 225 -12.01 28.90 38.31
C GLY A 225 -12.69 27.52 38.25
N GLN A 226 -13.28 27.13 37.11
CA GLN A 226 -13.86 25.81 36.88
C GLN A 226 -12.91 24.96 36.04
N ALA A 227 -12.78 23.67 36.39
CA ALA A 227 -12.05 22.70 35.60
C ALA A 227 -12.84 22.39 34.31
N VAL A 228 -12.24 22.67 33.15
CA VAL A 228 -12.82 22.41 31.83
C VAL A 228 -11.83 21.63 30.99
N THR A 229 -12.30 20.55 30.37
CA THR A 229 -11.51 19.81 29.39
C THR A 229 -11.55 20.54 28.05
N GLU A 230 -10.39 21.06 27.61
CA GLU A 230 -10.24 21.68 26.31
C GLU A 230 -9.59 20.70 25.35
N SER A 231 -10.12 20.61 24.13
CA SER A 231 -9.62 19.67 23.14
C SER A 231 -8.75 20.39 22.13
N VAL A 232 -7.48 19.98 22.07
CA VAL A 232 -6.44 20.66 21.31
C VAL A 232 -5.91 19.76 20.20
N ALA A 233 -5.55 20.37 19.07
CA ALA A 233 -4.92 19.67 17.98
C ALA A 233 -3.43 19.43 18.26
N GLY A 234 -2.93 18.27 17.84
CA GLY A 234 -1.53 17.89 17.93
C GLY A 234 -1.06 17.11 16.70
N LEU A 235 0.24 16.88 16.64
CA LEU A 235 0.88 16.00 15.67
C LEU A 235 1.18 14.66 16.36
N SER A 236 0.86 13.56 15.70
CA SER A 236 1.17 12.21 16.18
C SER A 236 2.03 11.50 15.17
N TYR A 237 3.06 10.80 15.61
CA TYR A 237 3.95 10.04 14.72
C TYR A 237 4.46 8.76 15.39
N GLY A 238 4.90 7.80 14.59
CA GLY A 238 5.44 6.55 15.11
C GLY A 238 5.71 5.52 14.03
N VAL A 239 5.88 4.28 14.48
CA VAL A 239 6.11 3.10 13.64
C VAL A 239 5.18 1.97 14.03
N GLY A 240 4.95 1.01 13.13
CA GLY A 240 4.12 -0.13 13.44
C GLY A 240 4.21 -1.28 12.45
N LEU A 241 3.42 -2.30 12.74
CA LEU A 241 3.25 -3.48 11.94
C LEU A 241 1.76 -3.65 11.63
N LEU A 242 1.41 -3.72 10.35
CA LEU A 242 0.04 -3.96 9.89
C LEU A 242 -0.06 -5.32 9.17
N GLY A 243 -1.09 -6.08 9.47
CA GLY A 243 -1.51 -7.27 8.72
C GLY A 243 -2.74 -6.98 7.86
N SER A 244 -2.80 -7.54 6.66
CA SER A 244 -3.96 -7.44 5.77
C SER A 244 -5.04 -8.46 6.12
N ILE A 245 -6.30 -8.03 6.21
CA ILE A 245 -7.50 -8.86 6.29
C ILE A 245 -8.29 -8.71 4.99
N LYS A 246 -8.44 -9.81 4.25
CA LYS A 246 -9.20 -9.88 2.98
C LYS A 246 -8.79 -8.80 1.96
N ASP A 247 -7.51 -8.42 1.94
CA ASP A 247 -6.92 -7.41 1.03
C ASP A 247 -7.56 -6.01 1.06
N ALA A 248 -8.49 -5.75 1.99
CA ALA A 248 -9.24 -4.49 2.06
C ALA A 248 -8.95 -3.72 3.35
N PHE A 249 -8.78 -4.43 4.46
CA PHE A 249 -8.53 -3.82 5.76
C PHE A 249 -7.13 -4.15 6.23
N LYS A 250 -6.44 -3.16 6.79
CA LYS A 250 -5.16 -3.35 7.47
C LYS A 250 -5.40 -3.17 8.96
N VAL A 251 -4.97 -4.12 9.77
CA VAL A 251 -5.05 -4.01 11.23
C VAL A 251 -3.69 -4.27 11.81
N GLY A 252 -3.36 -3.66 12.94
CA GLY A 252 -2.10 -3.96 13.57
C GLY A 252 -1.76 -3.08 14.74
N PHE A 253 -0.50 -3.14 15.13
CA PHE A 253 0.00 -2.45 16.32
C PHE A 253 0.95 -1.34 15.92
N VAL A 254 0.82 -0.21 16.58
CA VAL A 254 1.68 0.97 16.40
C VAL A 254 2.21 1.44 17.74
N ILE A 255 3.43 1.96 17.71
CA ILE A 255 4.09 2.61 18.83
C ILE A 255 4.44 4.02 18.36
N GLY A 256 4.06 5.03 19.13
CA GLY A 256 4.22 6.41 18.72
C GLY A 256 4.33 7.38 19.88
N ALA A 257 4.35 8.66 19.54
CA ALA A 257 4.31 9.77 20.47
C ALA A 257 3.46 10.90 19.90
N ASP A 258 2.82 11.66 20.78
CA ASP A 258 2.06 12.86 20.42
C ASP A 258 2.85 14.12 20.75
N ARG A 259 2.76 15.14 19.89
CA ARG A 259 3.37 16.45 20.07
C ARG A 259 2.31 17.54 20.01
N VAL A 260 2.25 18.29 21.09
CA VAL A 260 1.35 19.43 21.30
C VAL A 260 2.20 20.61 21.78
N ASP A 261 1.70 21.84 21.63
CA ASP A 261 2.38 23.04 22.16
C ASP A 261 2.62 22.87 23.68
N ASN A 262 3.87 23.07 24.11
CA ASN A 262 4.28 22.98 25.51
C ASN A 262 3.48 23.92 26.43
N LYS A 263 2.97 25.03 25.90
CA LYS A 263 2.15 26.00 26.65
C LYS A 263 0.82 25.42 27.12
N LEU A 264 0.35 24.35 26.49
CA LEU A 264 -0.93 23.73 26.80
C LEU A 264 -0.84 22.76 27.98
N GLY A 265 0.34 22.47 28.54
CA GLY A 265 0.45 21.64 29.75
C GLY A 265 0.02 20.18 29.57
N TYR A 266 0.03 19.67 28.33
CA TYR A 266 -0.30 18.27 28.06
C TYR A 266 0.73 17.33 28.70
N VAL A 267 0.32 16.57 29.72
CA VAL A 267 1.20 15.72 30.55
C VAL A 267 1.93 14.65 29.72
N ASN A 268 1.29 14.16 28.66
CA ASN A 268 1.83 13.09 27.82
C ASN A 268 2.54 13.63 26.55
N ASN A 269 2.92 14.91 26.54
CA ASN A 269 3.62 15.50 25.40
C ASN A 269 4.99 14.82 25.17
N GLY A 270 5.16 14.22 23.98
CA GLY A 270 6.35 13.46 23.59
C GLY A 270 6.51 12.13 24.34
N LYS A 271 5.50 11.66 25.06
CA LYS A 271 5.53 10.36 25.75
C LYS A 271 5.14 9.23 24.80
N THR A 272 5.76 8.07 25.00
CA THR A 272 5.46 6.89 24.20
C THR A 272 4.09 6.33 24.56
N TRP A 273 3.33 5.97 23.53
CA TRP A 273 2.11 5.22 23.62
C TRP A 273 2.15 4.01 22.68
N ILE A 274 1.32 3.01 22.99
CA ILE A 274 1.02 1.86 22.12
C ILE A 274 -0.46 1.87 21.75
N SER A 275 -0.78 1.37 20.56
CA SER A 275 -2.16 1.32 20.08
C SER A 275 -2.41 0.20 19.09
N PHE A 276 -3.67 -0.22 19.04
CA PHE A 276 -4.24 -0.94 17.91
C PHE A 276 -4.72 0.06 16.84
N SER A 277 -4.33 -0.19 15.60
CA SER A 277 -4.63 0.68 14.46
C SER A 277 -5.46 -0.02 13.41
N LEU A 278 -6.28 0.78 12.72
CA LEU A 278 -7.05 0.39 11.54
C LEU A 278 -6.54 1.23 10.36
N GLY A 279 -5.91 0.57 9.40
CA GLY A 279 -5.49 1.15 8.14
C GLY A 279 -6.51 0.86 7.04
N TYR A 280 -6.73 1.86 6.20
CA TYR A 280 -7.52 1.73 4.98
C TYR A 280 -6.70 2.29 3.81
N ASP A 281 -6.65 1.51 2.74
CA ASP A 281 -6.08 1.95 1.48
C ASP A 281 -7.18 2.69 0.73
N PHE A 282 -7.14 4.01 0.77
CA PHE A 282 -8.05 4.82 -0.02
C PHE A 282 -7.79 4.62 -1.51
N TYR A 283 -8.85 4.81 -2.30
CA TYR A 283 -8.98 4.52 -3.73
C TYR A 283 -9.25 3.03 -4.02
N GLN A 284 -10.51 2.64 -3.85
CA GLN A 284 -11.12 1.50 -4.53
C GLN A 284 -11.92 2.03 -5.74
#